data_AF-A0A350LRK7-F1
#
_entry.id   AF-A0A350LRK7-F1
#
_cell.length_a   1.000
_cell.length_b   1.000
_cell.length_c   1.000
_cell.angle_alpha   90.00
_cell.angle_beta   90.00
_cell.angle_gamma   90.00
#
_symmetry.space_group_name_H-M   'P 1'
#
loop_
_entity.id
_entity.type
_entity.pdbx_description
1 polymer ?
#
loop_
_entity_poly.entity_id
_entity_poly.type
_entity_poly.pdbx_seq_one_letter_code
_entity_poly.pdbx_strand_id
1 'polypeptide(L)' 'KALREAGLRADVAELANTADGGITLRFDAVRFSRLAAWLSAQSGQWGYDLDAFTIERGEREDVVAADLRLVPVPR' A
#
# COMPACT_ATOMS: atom_id res chain seq x y z
N LYS A 1 9.75 1.37 -7.83
CA LYS A 1 8.89 1.12 -9.01
C LYS A 1 7.46 1.52 -8.65
N ALA A 2 6.81 2.32 -9.48
CA ALA A 2 5.45 2.81 -9.22
C ALA A 2 4.46 1.63 -9.07
N LEU A 3 3.32 1.87 -8.42
CA LEU A 3 2.29 0.85 -8.12
C LEU A 3 1.84 0.06 -9.37
N ARG A 4 1.79 0.71 -10.54
CA ARG A 4 1.53 0.07 -11.84
C ARG A 4 2.65 -0.86 -12.32
N GLU A 5 3.90 -0.44 -12.17
CA GLU A 5 5.08 -1.23 -12.57
C GLU A 5 5.33 -2.41 -11.64
N ALA A 6 4.96 -2.25 -10.36
CA ALA A 6 4.88 -3.34 -9.42
C ALA A 6 3.73 -4.29 -9.74
N GLY A 7 2.82 -3.93 -10.66
CA GLY A 7 1.60 -4.63 -11.07
C GLY A 7 0.62 -4.88 -9.93
N LEU A 8 0.67 -4.04 -8.90
CA LEU A 8 -0.27 -4.03 -7.77
C LEU A 8 -1.55 -3.27 -8.11
N ARG A 9 -1.56 -2.49 -9.21
CA ARG A 9 -2.70 -1.63 -9.56
C ARG A 9 -4.00 -2.42 -9.77
N ALA A 10 -3.92 -3.64 -10.26
CA ALA A 10 -5.07 -4.52 -10.44
C ALA A 10 -5.61 -5.05 -9.10
N ASP A 11 -4.77 -5.09 -8.07
CA ASP A 11 -5.09 -5.64 -6.75
C ASP A 11 -5.61 -4.55 -5.78
N VAL A 12 -5.53 -3.27 -6.16
CA VAL A 12 -6.05 -2.14 -5.38
C VAL A 12 -7.56 -2.11 -5.45
N ALA A 13 -8.21 -2.39 -4.32
CA ALA A 13 -9.64 -2.25 -4.13
C ALA A 13 -10.04 -0.78 -3.96
N GLU A 14 -9.19 0.01 -3.30
CA GLU A 14 -9.45 1.43 -3.07
C GLU A 14 -8.16 2.26 -3.10
N LEU A 15 -8.23 3.39 -3.80
CA LEU A 15 -7.22 4.43 -3.76
C LEU A 15 -7.96 5.76 -3.56
N ALA A 16 -7.83 6.32 -2.36
CA ALA A 16 -8.49 7.57 -1.99
C ALA A 16 -7.45 8.58 -1.49
N ASN A 17 -7.66 9.85 -1.83
CA ASN A 17 -6.94 10.95 -1.19
C ASN A 17 -7.74 11.40 0.04
N THR A 18 -7.05 11.69 1.13
CA THR A 18 -7.67 12.30 2.32
C THR A 18 -7.59 13.82 2.23
N ALA A 19 -8.45 14.52 2.97
CA ALA A 19 -8.52 15.98 2.94
C ALA A 19 -7.19 16.66 3.32
N ASP A 20 -6.37 15.99 4.13
CA ASP A 20 -5.06 16.47 4.58
C ASP A 20 -3.92 16.12 3.61
N GLY A 21 -4.25 15.66 2.40
CA GLY A 21 -3.27 15.27 1.38
C GLY A 21 -2.65 13.88 1.60
N GLY A 22 -3.18 13.09 2.53
CA GLY A 22 -2.80 11.68 2.70
C GLY A 22 -3.40 10.77 1.63
N ILE A 23 -2.93 9.53 1.59
CA ILE A 23 -3.39 8.50 0.67
C ILE A 23 -3.83 7.29 1.48
N THR A 24 -5.03 6.79 1.19
CA THR A 24 -5.50 5.48 1.66
C THR A 24 -5.40 4.49 0.50
N LEU A 25 -4.75 3.36 0.76
CA LEU A 25 -4.66 2.23 -0.15
C LEU A 25 -5.30 1.01 0.52
N ARG A 26 -6.32 0.44 -0.12
CA ARG A 26 -6.95 -0.81 0.33
C ARG A 26 -6.77 -1.91 -0.69
N PHE A 27 -6.44 -3.09 -0.20
CA PHE A 27 -6.33 -4.34 -0.93
C PHE A 27 -7.22 -5.39 -0.28
N ASP A 28 -8.20 -5.92 -1.00
CA ASP A 28 -9.02 -7.03 -0.49
C ASP A 28 -8.27 -8.37 -0.58
N ALA A 29 -7.44 -8.52 -1.61
CA ALA A 29 -6.58 -9.68 -1.78
C ALA A 29 -5.33 -9.29 -2.56
N VAL A 30 -4.16 -9.33 -1.92
CA VAL A 30 -2.87 -9.04 -2.55
C VAL A 30 -1.82 -10.04 -2.10
N ARG A 31 -0.84 -10.33 -2.97
CA ARG A 31 0.31 -11.14 -2.58
C ARG A 31 1.15 -10.38 -1.56
N PHE A 32 1.29 -10.91 -0.35
CA PHE A 32 2.04 -10.28 0.75
C PHE A 32 3.51 -10.07 0.35
N SER A 33 4.16 -11.09 -0.19
CA SER A 33 5.54 -11.00 -0.69
C SER A 33 5.75 -9.84 -1.67
N ARG A 34 4.77 -9.62 -2.56
CA ARG A 34 4.78 -8.55 -3.56
C ARG A 34 4.53 -7.17 -2.95
N LEU A 35 3.54 -7.08 -2.05
CA LEU A 35 3.24 -5.85 -1.32
C LEU A 35 4.43 -5.41 -0.48
N ALA A 36 5.03 -6.33 0.27
CA ALA A 36 6.20 -6.08 1.10
C ALA A 36 7.40 -5.62 0.26
N ALA A 37 7.69 -6.29 -0.85
CA ALA A 37 8.75 -5.88 -1.76
C ALA A 37 8.53 -4.47 -2.33
N TRP A 38 7.28 -4.14 -2.65
CA TRP A 38 6.93 -2.80 -3.13
C TRP A 38 7.06 -1.73 -2.03
N LEU A 39 6.56 -1.98 -0.82
CA LEU A 39 6.71 -1.05 0.31
C LEU A 39 8.18 -0.78 0.61
N SER A 40 9.00 -1.83 0.71
CA SER A 40 10.44 -1.73 0.98
C SER A 40 11.21 -1.02 -0.14
N ALA A 41 10.80 -1.18 -1.40
CA ALA A 41 11.46 -0.50 -2.51
C ALA A 41 11.17 1.01 -2.53
N GLN A 42 10.19 1.47 -1.77
CA GLN A 42 9.58 2.79 -1.93
C GLN A 42 9.68 3.68 -0.70
N SER A 43 10.07 3.11 0.44
CA SER A 43 10.56 3.85 1.59
C SER A 43 11.61 4.89 1.13
N GLY A 44 11.27 6.18 1.23
CA GLY A 44 12.15 7.30 0.90
C GLY A 44 12.01 7.92 -0.50
N GLN A 45 11.16 7.40 -1.40
CA GLN A 45 11.07 7.93 -2.79
C GLN A 45 9.82 8.76 -3.08
N TRP A 46 8.78 8.68 -2.26
CA TRP A 46 7.45 9.21 -2.62
C TRP A 46 7.07 10.51 -1.91
N GLY A 47 7.83 10.92 -0.90
CA GLY A 47 7.45 12.05 -0.05
C GLY A 47 6.24 11.75 0.84
N TYR A 48 5.98 10.47 1.13
CA TYR A 48 4.98 10.02 2.10
C TYR A 48 5.62 9.09 3.13
N ASP A 49 5.21 9.24 4.39
CA ASP A 49 5.46 8.28 5.46
C ASP A 49 4.28 7.33 5.63
N LEU A 50 4.56 6.09 6.03
CA LEU A 50 3.53 5.13 6.42
C LEU A 50 3.08 5.44 7.86
N ASP A 51 1.89 6.04 7.97
CA ASP A 51 1.29 6.45 9.25
C ASP A 51 0.67 5.26 9.99
N ALA A 52 -0.09 4.43 9.26
CA ALA A 52 -0.72 3.25 9.83
C ALA A 52 -0.87 2.15 8.77
N PHE A 53 -0.88 0.90 9.22
CA PHE A 53 -1.19 -0.24 8.37
C PHE A 53 -1.94 -1.34 9.13
N THR A 54 -2.75 -2.08 8.40
CA THR A 54 -3.36 -3.35 8.85
C THR A 54 -3.11 -4.40 7.79
N ILE A 55 -2.76 -5.61 8.22
CA ILE A 55 -2.53 -6.77 7.35
C ILE A 55 -3.23 -7.96 7.98
N GLU A 56 -4.14 -8.57 7.24
CA GLU A 56 -4.90 -9.73 7.68
C GLU A 56 -4.66 -10.91 6.75
N ARG A 57 -4.50 -12.11 7.32
CA ARG A 57 -4.28 -13.33 6.54
C ARG A 57 -5.50 -13.64 5.69
N GLY A 58 -5.29 -13.78 4.38
CA GLY A 58 -6.32 -14.21 3.44
C GLY A 58 -6.50 -15.73 3.41
N GLU A 59 -7.39 -16.19 2.52
CA GLU A 59 -7.78 -17.61 2.40
C GLU A 59 -6.64 -18.51 1.91
N ARG A 60 -5.64 -17.96 1.23
CA ARG A 60 -4.51 -18.68 0.63
C ARG A 60 -3.19 -18.24 1.25
N GLU A 61 -2.21 -19.13 1.18
CA GLU A 61 -0.82 -18.77 1.50
C GLU A 61 -0.36 -17.57 0.65
N ASP A 62 0.43 -16.70 1.28
CA ASP A 62 0.94 -15.45 0.69
C ASP A 62 -0.14 -14.46 0.22
N VAL A 63 -1.42 -14.65 0.52
CA VAL A 63 -2.49 -13.69 0.23
C VAL A 63 -2.94 -13.01 1.51
N VAL A 64 -3.07 -11.68 1.47
CA VAL A 64 -3.54 -10.86 2.59
C VAL A 64 -4.57 -9.83 2.11
N ALA A 65 -5.45 -9.44 3.02
CA ALA A 65 -6.11 -8.13 2.95
C ALA A 65 -5.19 -7.09 3.62
N ALA A 66 -5.14 -5.88 3.07
CA ALA A 66 -4.28 -4.84 3.61
C ALA A 66 -4.89 -3.45 3.44
N ASP A 67 -4.81 -2.67 4.52
CA ASP A 67 -5.14 -1.26 4.56
C ASP A 67 -3.90 -0.47 4.92
N LEU A 68 -3.55 0.52 4.11
CA LEU A 68 -2.40 1.38 4.33
C LEU A 68 -2.85 2.84 4.35
N ARG A 69 -2.39 3.57 5.36
CA ARG A 69 -2.53 5.01 5.47
C ARG A 69 -1.16 5.66 5.30
N LEU A 70 -1.05 6.47 4.26
CA LEU A 70 0.14 7.25 3.95
C LEU A 70 -0.14 8.72 4.22
N VAL A 71 0.81 9.42 4.85
CA VAL A 71 0.74 10.86 5.10
C VAL A 71 1.93 11.56 4.45
N PRO A 72 1.78 12.79 3.93
CA PRO A 72 2.91 13.51 3.36
C PRO A 72 4.03 13.69 4.37
N VAL A 73 5.28 13.51 3.94
CA VAL A 73 6.45 13.86 4.75
C VAL A 73 6.47 15.39 4.90
N PRO A 74 6.49 15.93 6.14
CA PRO A 74 6.62 17.37 6.34
C PRO A 74 7.95 17.85 5.74
N ARG A 75 7.87 18.92 4.95
CA ARG A 75 8.99 19.46 4.18
C ARG A 75 9.99 20.23 5.05
#